data_AF-A0A087UHT3-F1
#
_entry.id   AF-A0A087UHT3-F1
#
_cell.length_a   1.000
_cell.length_b   1.000
_cell.length_c   1.000
_cell.angle_alpha   90.00
_cell.angle_beta   90.00
_cell.angle_gamma   90.00
#
_symmetry.space_group_name_H-M   'P 1'
#
loop_
_entity.id
_entity.type
_entity.pdbx_description
1 polymer ?
#
loop_
_entity_poly.entity_id
_entity_poly.type
_entity_poly.pdbx_seq_one_letter_code
_entity_poly.pdbx_strand_id
1 'polypeptide(L)'
;MTYEGSLTMPGCQETVTWIVMNRPIYITKQQLYILRKLVQGVENSPKAPLGNNFRPPMPLNQRVVRTNIDFQRAQGKKCPTMHSDMRYEGNGTRTHDNGC
;
A
#
# COMPACT_ATOMS: atom_id res chain seq x y z
N MET A 1 -3.55 -6.32 -10.24
CA MET A 1 -2.64 -7.35 -10.81
C MET A 1 -2.62 -8.54 -9.86
N THR A 2 -2.55 -9.76 -10.36
CA THR A 2 -2.65 -10.99 -9.56
C THR A 2 -1.66 -12.05 -10.05
N TYR A 3 -0.93 -12.71 -9.16
CA TYR A 3 0.03 -13.77 -9.49
C TYR A 3 0.26 -14.74 -8.33
N GLU A 4 0.65 -15.98 -8.63
CA GLU A 4 1.06 -16.97 -7.63
C GLU A 4 2.51 -16.74 -7.20
N GLY A 5 2.78 -16.80 -5.90
CA GLY A 5 4.10 -16.55 -5.34
C GLY A 5 4.29 -17.13 -3.94
N SER A 6 5.27 -16.59 -3.23
CA SER A 6 5.67 -17.07 -1.91
C SER A 6 5.55 -16.00 -0.83
N LEU A 7 5.66 -16.45 0.42
CA LEU A 7 5.92 -15.58 1.55
C LEU A 7 7.22 -14.78 1.35
N THR A 8 7.21 -13.51 1.77
CA THR A 8 8.38 -12.62 1.73
C THR A 8 9.20 -12.65 3.02
N MET A 9 8.87 -13.56 3.92
CA MET A 9 9.55 -13.81 5.20
C MET A 9 10.14 -15.24 5.22
N PRO A 10 11.02 -15.56 6.19
CA PRO A 10 11.62 -16.89 6.30
C PRO A 10 10.58 -18.02 6.26
N GLY A 11 10.95 -19.13 5.64
CA GLY A 11 10.04 -20.21 5.27
C GLY A 11 9.69 -20.19 3.78
N CYS A 12 9.55 -19.00 3.17
CA CYS A 12 9.47 -18.78 1.71
C CYS A 12 8.49 -19.71 0.95
N GLN A 13 7.46 -20.22 1.62
CA GLN A 13 6.54 -21.21 1.05
C GLN A 13 5.77 -20.62 -0.12
N GLU A 14 5.64 -21.39 -1.21
CA GLU A 14 4.94 -21.02 -2.44
C GLU A 14 3.44 -21.28 -2.35
N THR A 15 2.79 -20.63 -1.38
CA THR A 15 1.38 -20.85 -1.05
C THR A 15 0.54 -19.57 -1.15
N VAL A 16 1.09 -18.49 -1.72
CA VAL A 16 0.48 -17.16 -1.69
C VAL A 16 0.00 -16.75 -3.08
N THR A 17 -1.29 -16.51 -3.24
CA THR A 17 -1.83 -15.77 -4.38
C THR A 17 -1.78 -14.26 -4.08
N TRP A 18 -0.87 -13.54 -4.70
CA TRP A 18 -0.69 -12.11 -4.51
C TRP A 18 -1.70 -11.30 -5.31
N ILE A 19 -2.34 -10.32 -4.67
CA ILE A 19 -3.16 -9.30 -5.32
C ILE A 19 -2.52 -7.94 -5.07
N VAL A 20 -1.97 -7.33 -6.12
CA VAL A 20 -1.33 -6.01 -6.05
C VAL A 20 -2.30 -4.95 -6.56
N MET A 21 -2.68 -4.04 -5.67
CA MET A 21 -3.54 -2.89 -5.96
C MET A 21 -2.78 -1.83 -6.76
N ASN A 22 -3.43 -1.25 -7.76
CA ASN A 22 -2.82 -0.26 -8.66
C ASN A 22 -2.79 1.16 -8.09
N ARG A 23 -3.71 1.48 -7.17
CA ARG A 23 -3.75 2.79 -6.51
C ARG A 23 -3.09 2.67 -5.14
N PRO A 24 -2.02 3.42 -4.86
CA PRO A 24 -1.42 3.44 -3.54
C PRO A 24 -2.33 4.20 -2.56
N ILE A 25 -2.17 3.89 -1.28
CA ILE A 25 -2.67 4.73 -0.19
C ILE A 25 -1.57 5.72 0.15
N TYR A 26 -1.92 7.00 0.23
CA TYR A 26 -0.99 8.06 0.58
C TYR A 26 -0.96 8.27 2.10
N ILE A 27 0.23 8.50 2.63
CA ILE A 27 0.46 8.83 4.04
C ILE A 27 1.24 10.14 4.15
N THR A 28 1.10 10.85 5.26
CA THR A 28 1.84 12.09 5.51
C THR A 28 3.30 11.80 5.83
N LYS A 29 4.16 12.83 5.68
CA LYS A 29 5.56 12.74 6.07
C LYS A 29 5.72 12.43 7.57
N GLN A 30 4.85 12.97 8.43
CA GLN A 30 4.90 12.68 9.87
C GLN A 30 4.59 11.21 10.16
N GLN A 31 3.60 10.63 9.50
CA GLN A 31 3.24 9.21 9.67
C GLN A 31 4.41 8.30 9.25
N LEU A 32 5.04 8.56 8.10
CA LEU A 32 6.21 7.80 7.66
C LEU A 32 7.40 7.95 8.62
N TYR A 33 7.61 9.14 9.19
CA TYR A 33 8.67 9.37 10.17
C TYR A 33 8.47 8.54 11.45
N ILE A 34 7.22 8.40 11.93
CA ILE A 34 6.90 7.56 13.10
C ILE A 34 7.20 6.09 12.80
N LEU A 35 6.81 5.57 11.63
CA LEU A 35 7.11 4.19 11.23
C LEU A 35 8.63 3.92 11.21
N ARG A 36 9.43 4.89 10.77
CA ARG A 36 10.90 4.76 10.72
C ARG A 36 11.58 4.87 12.08
N LYS A 37 10.87 5.23 13.16
CA LYS A 37 11.39 5.21 14.53
C LYS A 37 11.29 3.84 15.20
N LEU A 38 10.60 2.89 14.58
CA LEU A 38 10.46 1.55 15.13
C LEU A 38 11.83 0.85 15.23
N VAL A 39 11.99 0.03 16.26
CA VAL A 39 13.21 -0.75 16.54
C VAL A 39 12.87 -2.23 16.62
N GLN A 40 13.85 -3.06 16.28
CA GLN A 40 13.76 -4.51 16.43
C GLN A 40 14.00 -4.90 17.89
N GLY A 41 13.39 -5.99 18.34
CA GLY A 41 13.58 -6.51 19.70
C GLY A 41 12.42 -6.18 20.64
N VAL A 42 12.63 -6.43 21.93
CA VAL A 42 11.66 -6.15 22.99
C VAL A 42 12.00 -4.79 23.63
N GLU A 43 11.03 -4.16 24.31
CA GLU A 43 11.22 -2.83 24.90
C GLU A 43 12.46 -2.73 25.81
N ASN A 44 12.70 -3.79 26.60
CA ASN A 44 13.82 -3.85 27.54
C ASN A 44 15.16 -4.24 26.89
N SER A 45 15.18 -4.56 25.60
CA SER A 45 16.37 -4.95 24.86
C SER A 45 16.21 -4.61 23.36
N PRO A 46 16.25 -3.29 23.03
CA PRO A 46 16.21 -2.86 21.65
C PRO A 46 17.50 -3.30 20.94
N LYS A 47 17.34 -3.77 19.70
CA LYS A 47 18.45 -4.17 18.82
C LYS A 47 18.75 -3.04 17.84
N ALA A 48 18.47 -3.26 16.56
CA ALA A 48 18.71 -2.29 15.49
C ALA A 48 17.41 -1.55 15.13
N PRO A 49 17.49 -0.35 14.52
CA PRO A 49 16.36 0.26 13.85
C PRO A 49 15.66 -0.71 12.89
N LEU A 50 14.33 -0.68 12.86
CA LEU A 50 13.53 -1.47 11.93
C LEU A 50 13.45 -0.73 10.59
N GLY A 51 14.56 -0.75 9.86
CA GLY A 51 14.69 -0.19 8.51
C GLY A 51 14.93 -1.27 7.47
N ASN A 52 14.62 -0.97 6.20
CA ASN A 52 14.89 -1.83 5.04
C ASN A 52 14.34 -3.27 5.19
N ASN A 53 13.23 -3.43 5.90
CA ASN A 53 12.58 -4.70 6.19
C ASN A 53 11.71 -5.17 5.00
N PHE A 54 12.32 -5.26 3.82
CA PHE A 54 11.67 -5.75 2.60
C PHE A 54 12.54 -6.79 1.90
N ARG A 55 11.90 -7.71 1.20
CA ARG A 55 12.58 -8.68 0.31
C ARG A 55 12.78 -8.03 -1.07
N PRO A 56 13.95 -8.16 -1.71
CA PRO A 56 14.17 -7.63 -3.05
C PRO A 56 13.27 -8.31 -4.10
N PRO A 57 13.03 -7.66 -5.26
CA PRO A 57 12.33 -8.29 -6.37
C PRO A 57 13.01 -9.60 -6.80
N MET A 58 12.21 -10.64 -6.98
CA MET A 58 12.68 -11.95 -7.43
C MET A 58 12.32 -12.17 -8.90
N PRO A 59 13.06 -13.04 -9.62
CA PRO A 59 12.72 -13.40 -10.99
C PRO A 59 11.28 -13.91 -11.14
N LEU A 60 10.67 -13.59 -12.28
CA LEU A 60 9.29 -14.00 -12.56
C LEU A 60 9.18 -15.50 -12.87
N ASN A 61 10.25 -16.13 -13.38
CA ASN A 61 10.31 -17.56 -13.69
C ASN A 61 9.10 -18.05 -14.52
N GLN A 62 8.78 -17.31 -15.59
CA GLN A 62 7.68 -17.63 -16.52
C GLN A 62 6.28 -17.69 -15.91
N ARG A 63 6.10 -17.25 -14.65
CA ARG A 63 4.78 -17.14 -14.03
C ARG A 63 3.93 -16.10 -14.75
N VAL A 64 2.65 -16.42 -14.92
CA VAL A 64 1.69 -15.52 -15.56
C VAL A 64 1.22 -14.47 -14.55
N VAL A 65 1.32 -13.20 -14.92
CA VAL A 65 0.73 -12.08 -14.17
C VAL A 65 -0.58 -11.68 -14.84
N ARG A 66 -1.69 -11.77 -14.09
CA ARG A 66 -3.02 -11.39 -14.55
C ARG A 66 -3.32 -9.96 -14.13
N THR A 67 -4.06 -9.22 -14.96
CA THR A 67 -4.45 -7.84 -14.64
C THR A 67 -5.82 -7.52 -15.19
N ASN A 68 -6.58 -6.72 -14.45
CA ASN A 68 -7.84 -6.13 -14.87
C ASN A 68 -7.67 -4.68 -15.37
N ILE A 69 -6.43 -4.22 -15.50
CA ILE A 69 -6.08 -2.89 -15.99
C ILE A 69 -6.02 -2.93 -17.51
N ASP A 70 -6.86 -2.14 -18.16
CA ASP A 70 -6.81 -1.91 -19.60
C ASP A 70 -5.72 -0.86 -19.92
N PHE A 71 -4.56 -1.33 -20.37
CA PHE A 71 -3.44 -0.47 -20.74
C PHE A 71 -3.62 0.23 -22.10
N GLN A 72 -4.52 -0.25 -22.95
CA GLN A 72 -4.77 0.34 -24.27
C GLN A 72 -5.65 1.59 -24.17
N ARG A 73 -6.58 1.61 -23.21
CA ARG A 73 -7.45 2.76 -22.94
C ARG A 73 -6.71 3.97 -22.37
N ALA A 74 -5.51 3.77 -21.82
CA ALA A 74 -4.64 4.82 -21.30
C ALA A 74 -4.04 5.72 -22.40
N GLN A 75 -4.04 5.29 -23.67
CA GLN A 75 -3.54 6.08 -24.80
C GLN A 75 -4.56 7.08 -25.39
N GLY A 76 -5.61 7.48 -24.66
CA GLY A 76 -6.45 8.59 -25.13
C GLY A 76 -7.89 8.71 -24.64
N LYS A 77 -8.35 8.02 -23.59
CA LYS A 77 -9.72 8.24 -23.06
C LYS A 77 -9.72 8.42 -21.54
N LYS A 78 -10.09 9.62 -21.10
CA LYS A 78 -10.29 9.99 -19.68
C LYS A 78 -11.32 9.05 -19.07
N CYS A 79 -10.94 8.30 -18.03
CA CYS A 79 -11.83 7.35 -17.36
C CYS A 79 -12.99 8.08 -16.65
N PRO A 80 -14.27 7.78 -16.96
CA PRO A 80 -15.42 8.46 -16.33
C PRO A 80 -15.51 8.23 -14.81
N THR A 81 -14.93 7.14 -14.31
CA THR A 81 -15.03 6.72 -12.90
C THR A 81 -13.86 7.20 -12.03
N MET A 82 -12.95 7.99 -12.59
CA MET A 82 -11.89 8.65 -11.83
C MET A 82 -12.28 10.10 -11.59
N HIS A 83 -13.23 10.33 -10.67
CA HIS A 83 -13.41 11.66 -10.10
C HIS A 83 -12.09 12.07 -9.43
N SER A 84 -11.53 13.18 -9.90
CA SER A 84 -10.28 13.79 -9.43
C SER A 84 -10.40 14.40 -8.02
N ASP A 85 -11.61 14.54 -7.50
CA ASP A 85 -11.88 15.13 -6.19
C ASP A 85 -12.24 14.07 -5.16
N MET A 86 -11.23 13.32 -4.71
CA MET A 86 -11.35 12.48 -3.51
C MET A 86 -10.86 13.30 -2.31
N ARG A 87 -11.70 14.20 -1.80
CA ARG A 87 -11.42 14.94 -0.56
C ARG A 87 -11.91 14.10 0.63
N TYR A 88 -11.02 13.78 1.55
CA TYR A 88 -11.41 13.20 2.83
C TYR A 88 -11.95 14.33 3.71
N GLU A 89 -13.26 14.36 3.92
CA GLU A 89 -13.86 15.16 4.99
C GLU A 89 -13.65 14.41 6.31
N GLY A 90 -12.71 14.90 7.12
CA GLY A 90 -12.66 14.54 8.53
C GLY A 90 -13.91 15.08 9.19
N ASN A 91 -14.63 14.23 9.93
CA ASN A 91 -15.88 14.58 10.58
C ASN A 91 -15.62 15.72 11.60
N GLY A 92 -15.80 16.95 11.16
CA GLY A 92 -15.70 18.16 11.97
C GLY A 92 -16.78 18.10 13.04
N THR A 93 -16.36 18.31 14.27
CA THR A 93 -17.20 18.38 15.47
C THR A 93 -18.49 19.14 15.19
N ARG A 94 -19.64 18.51 15.47
CA ARG A 94 -20.95 19.18 15.55
C ARG A 94 -20.88 20.25 16.65
N THR A 95 -20.51 21.46 16.30
CA THR A 95 -20.89 22.63 17.07
C THR A 95 -22.27 23.05 16.58
N HIS A 96 -23.24 22.77 17.44
CA HIS A 96 -24.51 23.48 17.52
C HIS A 96 -24.24 24.99 17.32
N ASP A 97 -24.88 25.63 16.33
CA ASP A 97 -25.65 26.82 16.68
C ASP A 97 -26.65 27.25 15.60
N ASN A 98 -27.69 27.91 16.11
CA ASN A 98 -28.89 28.35 15.44
C ASN A 98 -28.65 29.59 14.57
N GLY A 99 -29.39 29.67 13.46
CA GLY A 99 -30.29 30.78 13.18
C GLY A 99 -29.71 32.14 12.78
N CYS A 100 -30.22 32.61 11.63
CA CYS A 100 -30.08 33.93 10.98
C CYS A 100 -28.85 34.12 10.09
#